data_AF-E3MX29-F1
#
_entry.id   AF-E3MX29-F1
#
_cell.length_a   1.000
_cell.length_b   1.000
_cell.length_c   1.000
_cell.angle_alpha   90.00
_cell.angle_beta   90.00
_cell.angle_gamma   90.00
#
_symmetry.space_group_name_H-M   'P 1'
#
loop_
_entity.id
_entity.type
_entity.pdbx_description
1 polymer ?
#
loop_
_entity_poly.entity_id
_entity_poly.type
_entity_poly.pdbx_seq_one_letter_code
_entity_poly.pdbx_strand_id
1 'polypeptide(L)'
;MELLKLPYLIHLKILSCLEPFEHFFLGLCSRKSALLIRRIRHNFDATTIDLGHYTIKTQNNGTRGDDFIMWTTYYHPKTIDLLTGVFWNQRIKLKYNGRTIRCRITIHPERKIPLLWCREKHLKALPIAINSAICDVFNTSSEIRIMADMDQLSEFPNIDSVDNLLEYSRSVDQIEYQNFFDRIDIRNALSILIKLIPNENAHVFEIRGFVPGWRHIYIEINRRMLSSNTHAIYLHPAGAGLSSHEVLATPQMDVDEDLNVE
;
A
#
# COMPACT_ATOMS: atom_id res chain seq x y z
N MET A 1 2.44 -33.04 0.79
CA MET A 1 1.99 -32.24 -0.37
C MET A 1 2.38 -32.99 -1.63
N GLU A 2 1.41 -33.61 -2.31
CA GLU A 2 1.64 -34.51 -3.45
C GLU A 2 2.31 -33.81 -4.64
N LEU A 3 2.07 -32.51 -4.82
CA LEU A 3 2.68 -31.72 -5.89
C LEU A 3 4.20 -31.91 -5.91
N LEU A 4 4.89 -31.84 -4.77
CA LEU A 4 6.36 -31.94 -4.69
C LEU A 4 6.93 -33.31 -5.11
N LYS A 5 6.09 -34.33 -5.31
CA LYS A 5 6.50 -35.66 -5.77
C LYS A 5 6.56 -35.79 -7.29
N LEU A 6 5.96 -34.85 -8.03
CA LEU A 6 5.98 -34.89 -9.50
C LEU A 6 7.39 -34.58 -10.05
N PRO A 7 7.70 -35.02 -11.28
CA PRO A 7 8.90 -34.60 -12.00
C PRO A 7 9.00 -33.08 -12.17
N TYR A 8 10.24 -32.56 -12.17
CA TYR A 8 10.53 -31.13 -12.20
C TYR A 8 9.83 -30.36 -13.34
N LEU A 9 9.84 -30.91 -14.57
CA LEU A 9 9.20 -30.26 -15.72
C LEU A 9 7.67 -30.13 -15.56
N ILE A 10 7.03 -31.08 -14.86
CA ILE A 10 5.59 -31.04 -14.60
C ILE A 10 5.28 -29.96 -13.55
N HIS A 11 6.15 -29.79 -12.54
CA HIS A 11 6.02 -28.66 -11.60
C HIS A 11 6.02 -27.33 -12.33
N LEU A 12 7.02 -27.09 -13.17
CA LEU A 12 7.15 -25.81 -13.85
C LEU A 12 5.93 -25.49 -14.72
N LYS A 13 5.38 -26.49 -15.43
CA LYS A 13 4.15 -26.32 -16.21
C LYS A 13 2.94 -25.97 -15.36
N ILE A 14 2.73 -26.69 -14.27
CA ILE A 14 1.61 -26.40 -13.34
C ILE A 14 1.76 -24.99 -12.80
N LEU A 15 2.96 -24.65 -12.32
CA LEU A 15 3.23 -23.34 -11.74
C LEU A 15 3.08 -22.21 -12.74
N SER A 16 3.45 -22.40 -14.01
CA SER A 16 3.27 -21.37 -15.05
C SER A 16 1.79 -21.07 -15.36
N CYS A 17 0.87 -21.94 -14.95
CA CYS A 17 -0.57 -21.74 -15.13
C CYS A 17 -1.26 -21.10 -13.92
N LEU A 18 -0.54 -20.89 -12.81
CA LEU A 18 -1.10 -20.33 -11.59
C LEU A 18 -0.99 -18.81 -11.58
N GLU A 19 -1.97 -18.16 -10.97
CA GLU A 19 -1.96 -16.72 -10.73
C GLU A 19 -0.95 -16.35 -9.62
N PRO A 20 -0.43 -15.10 -9.60
CA PRO A 20 0.54 -14.67 -8.59
C PRO A 20 0.10 -14.91 -7.14
N PHE A 21 -1.18 -14.72 -6.80
CA PHE A 21 -1.65 -14.99 -5.45
C PHE A 21 -1.75 -16.50 -5.13
N GLU A 22 -1.92 -17.35 -6.13
CA GLU A 22 -1.90 -18.81 -5.95
C GLU A 22 -0.47 -19.27 -5.66
N HIS A 23 0.53 -18.68 -6.32
CA HIS A 23 1.93 -18.86 -5.95
C HIS A 23 2.20 -18.43 -4.51
N PHE A 24 1.61 -17.31 -4.06
CA PHE A 24 1.73 -16.87 -2.69
C PHE A 24 1.22 -17.93 -1.70
N PHE A 25 -0.02 -18.40 -1.86
CA PHE A 25 -0.57 -19.43 -0.98
C PHE A 25 0.21 -20.75 -1.06
N LEU A 26 0.68 -21.13 -2.24
CA LEU A 26 1.53 -22.30 -2.41
C LEU A 26 2.86 -22.15 -1.67
N GLY A 27 3.46 -20.96 -1.71
CA GLY A 27 4.66 -20.61 -0.96
C GLY A 27 4.49 -20.72 0.55
N LEU A 28 3.31 -20.36 1.06
CA LEU A 28 2.99 -20.49 2.49
C LEU A 28 2.86 -21.94 2.97
N CYS A 29 2.63 -22.90 2.07
CA CYS A 29 2.43 -24.31 2.46
C CYS A 29 3.69 -24.97 3.04
N SER A 30 4.89 -24.60 2.56
CA SER A 30 6.15 -25.14 3.07
C SER A 30 7.36 -24.34 2.60
N ARG A 31 8.48 -24.41 3.34
CA ARG A 31 9.75 -23.82 2.91
C ARG A 31 10.22 -24.34 1.54
N LYS A 32 9.96 -25.62 1.24
CA LYS A 32 10.29 -26.21 -0.07
C LYS A 32 9.45 -25.58 -1.19
N SER A 33 8.16 -25.36 -0.95
CA SER A 33 7.26 -24.69 -1.90
C SER A 33 7.68 -23.24 -2.11
N ALA A 34 8.01 -22.49 -1.05
CA ALA A 34 8.53 -21.13 -1.19
C ALA A 34 9.81 -21.08 -2.06
N LEU A 35 10.77 -21.98 -1.82
CA LEU A 35 11.98 -22.07 -2.65
C LEU A 35 11.71 -22.39 -4.11
N LEU A 36 10.64 -23.14 -4.40
CA LEU A 36 10.19 -23.43 -5.76
C LEU A 36 9.62 -22.17 -6.43
N ILE A 37 8.75 -21.44 -5.72
CA ILE A 37 8.14 -20.20 -6.20
C ILE A 37 9.18 -19.13 -6.52
N ARG A 38 10.24 -19.02 -5.72
CA ARG A 38 11.36 -18.09 -5.97
C ARG A 38 12.12 -18.33 -7.28
N ARG A 39 11.98 -19.51 -7.90
CA ARG A 39 12.59 -19.81 -9.20
C ARG A 39 11.75 -19.34 -10.38
N ILE A 40 10.49 -18.98 -10.12
CA ILE A 40 9.60 -18.40 -11.11
C ILE A 40 9.87 -16.90 -11.13
N ARG A 41 10.01 -16.34 -12.32
CA ARG A 41 10.10 -14.88 -12.49
C ARG A 41 8.71 -14.29 -12.31
N HIS A 42 8.56 -13.44 -11.32
CA HIS A 42 7.35 -12.66 -11.10
C HIS A 42 7.51 -11.28 -11.74
N ASN A 43 6.40 -10.70 -12.18
CA ASN A 43 6.37 -9.40 -12.86
C ASN A 43 6.28 -8.23 -11.87
N PHE A 44 6.68 -8.42 -10.63
CA PHE A 44 6.70 -7.37 -9.61
C PHE A 44 7.92 -7.54 -8.71
N ASP A 45 8.47 -6.42 -8.25
CA ASP A 45 9.66 -6.37 -7.40
C ASP A 45 9.36 -5.88 -5.98
N ALA A 46 8.16 -5.32 -5.78
CA ALA A 46 7.69 -4.81 -4.50
C ALA A 46 6.16 -4.84 -4.38
N THR A 47 5.69 -4.51 -3.18
CA THR A 47 4.26 -4.38 -2.86
C THR A 47 3.99 -3.08 -2.11
N THR A 48 2.75 -2.62 -2.19
CA THR A 48 2.27 -1.42 -1.49
C THR A 48 0.97 -1.72 -0.77
N ILE A 49 0.87 -1.25 0.47
CA ILE A 49 -0.32 -1.37 1.31
C ILE A 49 -1.20 -0.15 1.02
N ASP A 50 -2.34 -0.35 0.37
CA ASP A 50 -3.34 0.70 0.13
C ASP A 50 -4.41 0.60 1.22
N LEU A 51 -4.33 1.48 2.22
CA LEU A 51 -5.29 1.51 3.33
C LEU A 51 -6.68 1.91 2.83
N GLY A 52 -6.75 2.87 1.89
CA GLY A 52 -8.00 3.38 1.31
C GLY A 52 -8.94 2.29 0.82
N HIS A 53 -8.34 1.28 0.18
CA HIS A 53 -9.05 0.16 -0.45
C HIS A 53 -8.89 -1.16 0.30
N TYR A 54 -8.10 -1.20 1.38
CA TYR A 54 -7.72 -2.41 2.11
C TYR A 54 -7.07 -3.49 1.22
N THR A 55 -6.22 -3.06 0.29
CA THR A 55 -5.58 -3.93 -0.71
C THR A 55 -4.06 -3.84 -0.65
N ILE A 56 -3.40 -5.00 -0.74
CA ILE A 56 -1.99 -5.07 -1.10
C ILE A 56 -1.93 -5.02 -2.62
N LYS A 57 -1.17 -4.08 -3.17
CA LYS A 57 -0.95 -3.93 -4.60
C LYS A 57 0.46 -4.38 -4.95
N THR A 58 0.63 -5.02 -6.10
CA THR A 58 1.97 -5.24 -6.67
C THR A 58 2.52 -3.94 -7.23
N GLN A 59 3.83 -3.85 -7.40
CA GLN A 59 4.48 -2.77 -8.14
C GLN A 59 5.52 -3.35 -9.09
N ASN A 60 5.63 -2.77 -10.27
CA ASN A 60 6.63 -3.15 -11.26
C ASN A 60 7.29 -1.88 -11.80
N ASN A 61 8.62 -1.77 -11.66
CA ASN A 61 9.41 -0.67 -12.24
C ASN A 61 8.86 0.74 -11.95
N GLY A 62 8.35 0.97 -10.73
CA GLY A 62 7.78 2.27 -10.32
C GLY A 62 6.37 2.57 -10.83
N THR A 63 5.74 1.68 -11.59
CA THR A 63 4.33 1.80 -11.99
C THR A 63 3.39 1.24 -10.91
N ARG A 64 2.20 1.83 -10.80
CA ARG A 64 1.15 1.33 -9.90
C ARG A 64 0.66 -0.02 -10.43
N GLY A 65 0.91 -1.09 -9.70
CA GLY A 65 0.49 -2.44 -10.11
C GLY A 65 -0.90 -2.82 -9.61
N ASP A 66 -1.27 -4.05 -9.93
CA ASP A 66 -2.60 -4.61 -9.73
C ASP A 66 -2.88 -4.95 -8.26
N ASP A 67 -4.17 -5.02 -7.93
CA ASP A 67 -4.62 -5.56 -6.66
C ASP A 67 -4.18 -7.03 -6.53
N PHE A 68 -3.47 -7.33 -5.45
CA PHE A 68 -2.93 -8.67 -5.20
C PHE A 68 -3.80 -9.43 -4.19
N ILE A 69 -4.01 -8.83 -3.02
CA ILE A 69 -4.77 -9.42 -1.91
C ILE A 69 -5.52 -8.30 -1.20
N MET A 70 -6.79 -8.52 -0.88
CA MET A 70 -7.56 -7.66 0.00
C MET A 70 -7.55 -8.21 1.43
N TRP A 71 -7.59 -7.35 2.43
CA TRP A 71 -7.77 -7.77 3.82
C TRP A 71 -8.92 -7.01 4.49
N THR A 72 -9.58 -7.63 5.45
CA THR A 72 -10.61 -6.94 6.23
C THR A 72 -10.94 -7.67 7.54
N THR A 73 -11.91 -7.15 8.28
CA THR A 73 -12.48 -7.79 9.48
C THR A 73 -13.89 -8.29 9.21
N TYR A 74 -14.38 -9.20 10.05
CA TYR A 74 -15.72 -9.77 9.91
C TYR A 74 -16.88 -8.76 10.03
N TYR A 75 -16.64 -7.55 10.54
CA TYR A 75 -17.69 -6.57 10.79
C TYR A 75 -17.26 -5.16 10.37
N HIS A 76 -16.28 -5.07 9.45
CA HIS A 76 -15.79 -3.78 9.02
C HIS A 76 -16.86 -3.07 8.16
N PRO A 77 -17.31 -1.85 8.51
CA PRO A 77 -18.47 -1.22 7.87
C PRO A 77 -18.36 -1.10 6.34
N LYS A 78 -17.16 -0.79 5.83
CA LYS A 78 -16.91 -0.60 4.39
C LYS A 78 -16.91 -1.89 3.56
N THR A 79 -16.88 -3.06 4.21
CA THR A 79 -16.69 -4.36 3.54
C THR A 79 -17.67 -5.42 4.02
N ILE A 80 -18.65 -5.03 4.85
CA ILE A 80 -19.63 -5.94 5.44
C ILE A 80 -20.46 -6.66 4.37
N ASP A 81 -20.72 -6.00 3.25
CA ASP A 81 -21.46 -6.56 2.12
C ASP A 81 -20.73 -7.75 1.46
N LEU A 82 -19.41 -7.84 1.64
CA LEU A 82 -18.60 -8.95 1.11
C LEU A 82 -18.76 -10.24 1.93
N LEU A 83 -19.49 -10.24 3.05
CA LEU A 83 -19.72 -11.42 3.89
C LEU A 83 -20.77 -12.38 3.34
N THR A 84 -21.59 -11.96 2.36
CA THR A 84 -22.70 -12.79 1.86
C THR A 84 -22.18 -14.00 1.08
N GLY A 85 -22.71 -15.20 1.37
CA GLY A 85 -22.39 -16.41 0.62
C GLY A 85 -20.99 -17.01 0.88
N VAL A 86 -20.32 -16.61 1.96
CA VAL A 86 -18.94 -17.01 2.24
C VAL A 86 -18.83 -18.46 2.77
N PHE A 87 -18.09 -19.30 2.03
CA PHE A 87 -17.68 -20.64 2.47
C PHE A 87 -16.39 -20.60 3.31
N TRP A 88 -16.54 -20.58 4.63
CA TRP A 88 -15.45 -20.39 5.60
C TRP A 88 -14.51 -21.58 5.85
N ASN A 89 -14.23 -22.37 4.82
CA ASN A 89 -13.51 -23.63 4.97
C ASN A 89 -11.99 -23.46 4.86
N GLN A 90 -11.54 -22.38 4.21
CA GLN A 90 -10.11 -22.11 3.99
C GLN A 90 -9.56 -21.14 5.03
N ARG A 91 -8.38 -21.46 5.57
CA ARG A 91 -7.72 -20.69 6.64
C ARG A 91 -6.22 -20.67 6.44
N ILE A 92 -5.60 -19.54 6.75
CA ILE A 92 -4.15 -19.40 6.86
C ILE A 92 -3.74 -18.84 8.21
N LYS A 93 -2.46 -19.03 8.52
CA LYS A 93 -1.80 -18.47 9.69
C LYS A 93 -0.60 -17.65 9.22
N LEU A 94 -0.63 -16.35 9.48
CA LEU A 94 0.49 -15.46 9.24
C LEU A 94 1.21 -15.20 10.56
N LYS A 95 2.53 -15.17 10.54
CA LYS A 95 3.36 -14.85 11.71
C LYS A 95 4.03 -13.50 11.48
N TYR A 96 3.88 -12.61 12.45
CA TYR A 96 4.51 -11.29 12.42
C TYR A 96 4.77 -10.81 13.84
N ASN A 97 5.98 -10.30 14.12
CA ASN A 97 6.42 -9.84 15.45
C ASN A 97 6.05 -10.80 16.60
N GLY A 98 6.35 -12.09 16.44
CA GLY A 98 6.06 -13.13 17.44
C GLY A 98 4.57 -13.46 17.62
N ARG A 99 3.67 -12.78 16.92
CA ARG A 99 2.22 -13.03 16.97
C ARG A 99 1.78 -13.87 15.78
N THR A 100 0.80 -14.75 16.02
CA THR A 100 0.14 -15.51 14.96
C THR A 100 -1.23 -14.91 14.68
N ILE A 101 -1.44 -14.44 13.45
CA ILE A 101 -2.72 -13.94 12.95
C ILE A 101 -3.38 -15.05 12.16
N ARG A 102 -4.60 -15.44 12.56
CA ARG A 102 -5.39 -16.44 11.85
C ARG A 102 -6.38 -15.73 10.93
N CYS A 103 -6.32 -16.04 9.65
CA CYS A 103 -7.21 -15.46 8.65
C CYS A 103 -8.06 -16.55 8.02
N ARG A 104 -9.30 -16.22 7.69
CA ARG A 104 -10.09 -17.01 6.74
C ARG A 104 -9.89 -16.45 5.34
N ILE A 105 -9.97 -17.30 4.33
CA ILE A 105 -9.77 -16.92 2.93
C ILE A 105 -11.08 -17.05 2.18
N THR A 106 -11.38 -16.05 1.37
CA THR A 106 -12.42 -16.09 0.33
C THR A 106 -11.87 -15.45 -0.94
N ILE A 107 -12.68 -15.42 -2.00
CA ILE A 107 -12.37 -14.69 -3.22
C ILE A 107 -13.36 -13.52 -3.33
N HIS A 108 -12.85 -12.33 -3.66
CA HIS A 108 -13.68 -11.17 -3.92
C HIS A 108 -14.58 -11.44 -5.14
N PRO A 109 -15.91 -11.20 -5.06
CA PRO A 109 -16.85 -11.62 -6.11
C PRO A 109 -16.56 -10.96 -7.46
N GLU A 110 -16.21 -9.67 -7.46
CA GLU A 110 -15.95 -8.90 -8.68
C GLU A 110 -14.48 -8.92 -9.09
N ARG A 111 -13.58 -8.45 -8.21
CA ARG A 111 -12.13 -8.34 -8.48
C ARG A 111 -11.41 -9.68 -8.68
N LYS A 112 -12.01 -10.80 -8.29
CA LYS A 112 -11.43 -12.15 -8.34
C LYS A 112 -10.09 -12.34 -7.57
N ILE A 113 -9.73 -11.39 -6.72
CA ILE A 113 -8.56 -11.49 -5.82
C ILE A 113 -8.90 -12.17 -4.49
N PRO A 114 -7.93 -12.75 -3.78
CA PRO A 114 -8.15 -13.27 -2.45
C PRO A 114 -8.49 -12.19 -1.44
N LEU A 115 -9.42 -12.51 -0.54
CA LEU A 115 -9.84 -11.69 0.58
C LEU A 115 -9.53 -12.41 1.89
N LEU A 116 -8.71 -11.76 2.73
CA LEU A 116 -8.27 -12.27 4.02
C LEU A 116 -9.06 -11.64 5.17
N TRP A 117 -9.82 -12.47 5.87
CA TRP A 117 -10.66 -12.05 6.99
C TRP A 117 -9.99 -12.32 8.32
N CYS A 118 -9.86 -11.30 9.15
CA CYS A 118 -9.33 -11.43 10.50
C CYS A 118 -10.28 -10.90 11.58
N ARG A 119 -9.91 -11.16 12.84
CA ARG A 119 -10.57 -10.49 13.97
C ARG A 119 -10.11 -9.04 14.02
N GLU A 120 -10.99 -8.15 14.45
CA GLU A 120 -10.76 -6.70 14.53
C GLU A 120 -9.44 -6.30 15.21
N LYS A 121 -9.08 -6.96 16.31
CA LYS A 121 -7.80 -6.74 17.01
C LYS A 121 -6.54 -6.93 16.15
N HIS A 122 -6.66 -7.55 14.98
CA HIS A 122 -5.57 -7.79 14.05
C HIS A 122 -5.60 -6.87 12.83
N LEU A 123 -6.60 -6.02 12.66
CA LEU A 123 -6.78 -5.15 11.49
C LEU A 123 -5.50 -4.38 11.14
N LYS A 124 -4.91 -3.70 12.13
CA LYS A 124 -3.69 -2.91 11.96
C LYS A 124 -2.42 -3.73 11.72
N ALA A 125 -2.37 -4.97 12.20
CA ALA A 125 -1.18 -5.81 12.10
C ALA A 125 -1.18 -6.70 10.85
N LEU A 126 -2.37 -7.00 10.32
CA LEU A 126 -2.55 -7.90 9.19
C LEU A 126 -1.89 -7.42 7.89
N PRO A 127 -2.04 -6.16 7.43
CA PRO A 127 -1.43 -5.74 6.16
C PRO A 127 0.09 -5.87 6.17
N ILE A 128 0.74 -5.55 7.29
CA ILE A 128 2.18 -5.71 7.46
C ILE A 128 2.58 -7.19 7.50
N ALA A 129 1.79 -8.04 8.17
CA ALA A 129 2.02 -9.48 8.19
C ALA A 129 1.87 -10.11 6.80
N ILE A 130 0.91 -9.64 5.99
CA ILE A 130 0.74 -10.07 4.59
C ILE A 130 1.95 -9.62 3.78
N ASN A 131 2.32 -8.33 3.85
CA ASN A 131 3.47 -7.77 3.14
C ASN A 131 4.75 -8.56 3.46
N SER A 132 5.06 -8.75 4.75
CA SER A 132 6.21 -9.55 5.20
C SER A 132 6.19 -10.98 4.64
N ALA A 133 5.02 -11.64 4.64
CA ALA A 133 4.90 -12.99 4.11
C ALA A 133 5.09 -13.03 2.58
N ILE A 134 4.64 -12.00 1.85
CA ILE A 134 4.88 -11.86 0.41
C ILE A 134 6.39 -11.71 0.16
N CYS A 135 7.05 -10.79 0.88
CA CYS A 135 8.51 -10.60 0.79
C CYS A 135 9.25 -11.92 1.02
N ASP A 136 8.85 -12.68 2.04
CA ASP A 136 9.43 -13.99 2.33
C ASP A 136 9.19 -15.01 1.20
N VAL A 137 7.98 -15.10 0.66
CA VAL A 137 7.66 -16.09 -0.38
C VAL A 137 8.36 -15.76 -1.70
N PHE A 138 8.28 -14.51 -2.15
CA PHE A 138 8.76 -14.09 -3.46
C PHE A 138 10.20 -13.59 -3.46
N ASN A 139 10.82 -13.43 -2.29
CA ASN A 139 12.16 -12.86 -2.15
C ASN A 139 12.26 -11.44 -2.75
N THR A 140 11.23 -10.63 -2.50
CA THR A 140 11.15 -9.21 -2.88
C THR A 140 11.67 -8.30 -1.76
N SER A 141 11.79 -7.00 -2.03
CA SER A 141 12.20 -6.01 -1.03
C SER A 141 11.27 -6.05 0.20
N SER A 142 11.85 -5.98 1.40
CA SER A 142 11.10 -5.87 2.66
C SER A 142 10.69 -4.43 3.00
N GLU A 143 10.92 -3.49 2.08
CA GLU A 143 10.47 -2.11 2.23
C GLU A 143 8.95 -2.05 2.47
N ILE A 144 8.57 -1.24 3.44
CA ILE A 144 7.18 -0.97 3.77
C ILE A 144 6.75 0.26 2.98
N ARG A 145 5.85 0.05 2.03
CA ARG A 145 5.23 1.12 1.24
C ARG A 145 3.76 1.22 1.59
N ILE A 146 3.29 2.39 1.99
CA ILE A 146 1.91 2.61 2.41
C ILE A 146 1.31 3.76 1.60
N MET A 147 0.11 3.55 1.10
CA MET A 147 -0.76 4.60 0.58
C MET A 147 -1.91 4.77 1.58
N ALA A 148 -2.09 5.98 2.10
CA ALA A 148 -3.07 6.27 3.14
C ALA A 148 -3.85 7.56 2.84
N ASP A 149 -5.15 7.52 3.14
CA ASP A 149 -5.98 8.72 3.31
C ASP A 149 -5.99 9.09 4.80
N MET A 150 -5.92 10.37 5.11
CA MET A 150 -5.91 10.86 6.49
C MET A 150 -7.19 10.53 7.25
N ASP A 151 -8.32 10.40 6.55
CA ASP A 151 -9.59 9.90 7.12
C ASP A 151 -9.46 8.46 7.69
N GLN A 152 -8.38 7.75 7.37
CA GLN A 152 -8.13 6.37 7.77
C GLN A 152 -6.91 6.19 8.68
N LEU A 153 -6.36 7.29 9.23
CA LEU A 153 -5.25 7.21 10.20
C LEU A 153 -5.57 6.34 11.41
N SER A 154 -6.83 6.35 11.86
CA SER A 154 -7.29 5.50 12.96
C SER A 154 -7.07 4.01 12.69
N GLU A 155 -6.94 3.59 11.44
CA GLU A 155 -6.69 2.21 11.00
C GLU A 155 -5.25 1.97 10.52
N PHE A 156 -4.41 3.00 10.54
CA PHE A 156 -3.00 2.91 10.14
C PHE A 156 -2.27 1.81 10.93
N PRO A 157 -1.37 1.04 10.29
CA PRO A 157 -0.64 -0.02 10.96
C PRO A 157 0.11 0.47 12.21
N ASN A 158 0.14 -0.35 13.26
CA ASN A 158 0.91 -0.04 14.47
C ASN A 158 2.40 -0.31 14.23
N ILE A 159 3.05 0.56 13.47
CA ILE A 159 4.46 0.56 13.14
C ILE A 159 5.05 1.93 13.48
N ASP A 160 6.33 1.95 13.82
CA ASP A 160 7.03 3.19 14.17
C ASP A 160 7.82 3.77 12.99
N SER A 161 7.94 3.01 11.89
CA SER A 161 8.63 3.47 10.69
C SER A 161 8.03 2.87 9.41
N VAL A 162 8.11 3.65 8.32
CA VAL A 162 7.70 3.28 6.97
C VAL A 162 8.77 3.75 5.98
N ASP A 163 9.03 2.98 4.92
CA ASP A 163 10.05 3.36 3.94
C ASP A 163 9.51 4.40 2.97
N ASN A 164 8.32 4.16 2.41
CA ASN A 164 7.66 5.10 1.49
C ASN A 164 6.21 5.31 1.89
N LEU A 165 5.80 6.57 2.08
CA LEU A 165 4.43 6.95 2.40
C LEU A 165 3.88 7.82 1.26
N LEU A 166 2.73 7.42 0.71
CA LEU A 166 1.90 8.27 -0.12
C LEU A 166 0.65 8.65 0.66
N GLU A 167 0.55 9.93 0.98
CA GLU A 167 -0.63 10.54 1.54
C GLU A 167 -1.51 11.09 0.42
N TYR A 168 -2.83 10.86 0.49
CA TYR A 168 -3.77 11.41 -0.48
C TYR A 168 -5.09 11.82 0.18
N SER A 169 -5.08 12.81 1.06
CA SER A 169 -6.33 13.27 1.70
C SER A 169 -7.03 14.43 0.98
N ARG A 170 -8.32 14.57 1.30
CA ARG A 170 -9.19 15.66 0.85
C ARG A 170 -9.41 16.72 1.93
N SER A 171 -9.23 16.36 3.20
CA SER A 171 -9.42 17.24 4.35
C SER A 171 -8.56 16.75 5.50
N VAL A 172 -7.86 17.68 6.15
CA VAL A 172 -6.88 17.33 7.18
C VAL A 172 -7.23 18.08 8.47
N ASP A 173 -7.53 17.34 9.54
CA ASP A 173 -7.41 17.88 10.89
C ASP A 173 -5.91 18.07 11.18
N GLN A 174 -5.49 19.34 11.31
CA GLN A 174 -4.07 19.68 11.45
C GLN A 174 -3.43 19.06 12.70
N ILE A 175 -4.20 18.89 13.78
CA ILE A 175 -3.68 18.35 15.04
C ILE A 175 -3.47 16.84 14.89
N GLU A 176 -4.43 16.11 14.32
CA GLU A 176 -4.28 14.68 14.07
C GLU A 176 -3.13 14.38 13.09
N TYR A 177 -3.01 15.20 12.05
CA TYR A 177 -1.93 15.11 11.06
C TYR A 177 -0.56 15.32 11.72
N GLN A 178 -0.39 16.40 12.48
CA GLN A 178 0.87 16.67 13.18
C GLN A 178 1.22 15.53 14.14
N ASN A 179 0.27 15.07 14.95
CA ASN A 179 0.47 13.95 15.88
C ASN A 179 0.90 12.66 15.16
N PHE A 180 0.40 12.41 13.96
CA PHE A 180 0.81 11.26 13.15
C PHE A 180 2.27 11.40 12.68
N PHE A 181 2.63 12.52 12.06
CA PHE A 181 3.99 12.75 11.54
C PHE A 181 5.05 12.90 12.64
N ASP A 182 4.67 13.36 13.83
CA ASP A 182 5.55 13.39 15.00
C ASP A 182 5.88 11.98 15.52
N ARG A 183 5.03 11.00 15.22
CA ARG A 183 5.16 9.62 15.72
C ARG A 183 5.82 8.68 14.72
N ILE A 184 5.63 8.87 13.43
CA ILE A 184 6.09 7.93 12.40
C ILE A 184 7.42 8.37 11.78
N ASP A 185 8.38 7.45 11.70
CA ASP A 185 9.64 7.67 10.99
C ASP A 185 9.49 7.28 9.50
N ILE A 186 9.71 8.23 8.59
CA ILE A 186 9.65 8.00 7.14
C ILE A 186 11.08 7.99 6.57
N ARG A 187 11.52 6.84 6.07
CA ARG A 187 12.95 6.61 5.78
C ARG A 187 13.40 7.06 4.40
N ASN A 188 12.58 6.82 3.36
CA ASN A 188 12.98 7.08 1.98
C ASN A 188 12.23 8.27 1.37
N ALA A 189 10.91 8.17 1.27
CA ALA A 189 10.11 9.17 0.58
C ALA A 189 8.72 9.39 1.21
N LEU A 190 8.34 10.66 1.30
CA LEU A 190 6.98 11.09 1.51
C LEU A 190 6.48 11.76 0.22
N SER A 191 5.34 11.29 -0.26
CA SER A 191 4.56 11.96 -1.31
C SER A 191 3.20 12.37 -0.76
N ILE A 192 2.83 13.63 -0.96
CA ILE A 192 1.55 14.19 -0.49
C ILE A 192 0.79 14.64 -1.73
N LEU A 193 -0.40 14.05 -1.93
CA LEU A 193 -1.31 14.41 -3.01
C LEU A 193 -2.47 15.23 -2.44
N ILE A 194 -2.39 16.55 -2.61
CA ILE A 194 -3.43 17.46 -2.16
C ILE A 194 -4.51 17.56 -3.23
N LYS A 195 -5.69 16.99 -2.97
CA LYS A 195 -6.90 17.27 -3.77
C LYS A 195 -7.56 18.55 -3.29
N LEU A 196 -7.18 19.68 -3.89
CA LEU A 196 -7.84 20.96 -3.64
C LEU A 196 -9.29 20.92 -4.16
N ILE A 197 -10.25 21.00 -3.24
CA ILE A 197 -11.63 21.38 -3.57
C ILE A 197 -11.63 22.90 -3.72
N PRO A 198 -12.19 23.50 -4.79
CA PRO A 198 -12.27 24.93 -4.94
C PRO A 198 -13.16 25.48 -3.81
N ASN A 199 -12.50 25.98 -2.76
CA ASN A 199 -13.13 26.78 -1.73
C ASN A 199 -12.40 28.11 -1.76
N GLU A 200 -13.13 29.21 -1.89
CA GLU A 200 -12.61 30.57 -2.07
C GLU A 200 -11.72 31.04 -0.89
N ASN A 201 -11.66 30.23 0.18
CA ASN A 201 -10.88 30.47 1.40
C ASN A 201 -9.81 29.40 1.68
N ALA A 202 -9.37 28.60 0.70
CA ALA A 202 -8.32 27.61 0.92
C ALA A 202 -6.95 28.31 1.11
N HIS A 203 -6.66 28.64 2.36
CA HIS A 203 -5.39 29.21 2.79
C HIS A 203 -4.24 28.21 2.61
N VAL A 204 -3.10 28.77 2.23
CA VAL A 204 -1.74 28.21 2.21
C VAL A 204 -1.58 26.98 3.11
N PHE A 205 -1.23 25.84 2.52
CA PHE A 205 -0.80 24.67 3.28
C PHE A 205 0.64 24.89 3.71
N GLU A 206 0.84 25.08 5.01
CA GLU A 206 2.17 25.09 5.63
C GLU A 206 2.50 23.66 6.08
N ILE A 207 3.47 23.02 5.44
CA ILE A 207 4.03 21.75 5.94
C ILE A 207 5.17 22.12 6.89
N ARG A 208 4.88 22.16 8.19
CA ARG A 208 5.92 22.28 9.23
C ARG A 208 6.43 20.88 9.57
N GLY A 209 7.61 20.55 9.07
CA GLY A 209 8.26 19.29 9.43
C GLY A 209 9.40 18.99 8.49
N PHE A 210 10.61 19.41 8.85
CA PHE A 210 11.82 18.81 8.33
C PHE A 210 12.39 17.94 9.44
N VAL A 211 12.21 16.62 9.34
CA VAL A 211 12.92 15.68 10.20
C VAL A 211 14.30 15.43 9.55
N PRO A 212 15.41 15.65 10.26
CA PRO A 212 16.74 15.42 9.70
C PRO A 212 16.88 13.97 9.20
N GLY A 213 17.11 13.78 7.89
CA GLY A 213 17.36 12.46 7.30
C GLY A 213 16.53 12.12 6.06
N TRP A 214 15.52 12.92 5.72
CA TRP A 214 14.68 12.66 4.54
C TRP A 214 15.47 12.89 3.25
N ARG A 215 15.45 11.90 2.35
CA ARG A 215 16.17 11.97 1.07
C ARG A 215 15.40 12.75 0.01
N HIS A 216 14.07 12.60 -0.05
CA HIS A 216 13.22 13.28 -1.03
C HIS A 216 11.81 13.56 -0.48
N ILE A 217 11.29 14.77 -0.72
CA ILE A 217 9.88 15.15 -0.52
C ILE A 217 9.30 15.44 -1.89
N TYR A 218 8.18 14.79 -2.23
CA TYR A 218 7.44 15.07 -3.46
C TYR A 218 6.06 15.64 -3.11
N ILE A 219 5.73 16.82 -3.62
CA ILE A 219 4.42 17.44 -3.47
C ILE A 219 3.80 17.54 -4.85
N GLU A 220 2.71 16.80 -5.07
CA GLU A 220 1.98 16.83 -6.32
C GLU A 220 0.67 17.60 -6.13
N ILE A 221 0.55 18.76 -6.78
CA ILE A 221 -0.70 19.53 -6.82
C ILE A 221 -1.44 19.18 -8.11
N ASN A 222 -2.65 18.66 -8.00
CA ASN A 222 -3.50 18.42 -9.15
C ASN A 222 -4.01 19.76 -9.75
N ARG A 223 -3.38 20.21 -10.85
CA ARG A 223 -3.65 21.51 -11.48
C ARG A 223 -5.01 21.63 -12.18
N ARG A 224 -5.77 20.54 -12.41
CA ARG A 224 -7.05 20.59 -13.14
C ARG A 224 -8.17 21.37 -12.41
N MET A 225 -7.92 21.86 -11.18
CA MET A 225 -8.88 22.60 -10.35
C MET A 225 -8.41 24.03 -9.97
N LEU A 226 -7.26 24.51 -10.47
CA LEU A 226 -6.73 25.82 -10.07
C LEU A 226 -7.32 26.96 -10.91
N SER A 227 -8.32 27.66 -10.38
CA SER A 227 -8.69 28.99 -10.86
C SER A 227 -7.60 29.99 -10.46
N SER A 228 -6.70 30.32 -11.39
CA SER A 228 -5.77 31.47 -11.51
C SER A 228 -5.06 32.13 -10.30
N ASN A 229 -5.31 31.76 -9.04
CA ASN A 229 -4.87 32.49 -7.84
C ASN A 229 -4.21 31.60 -6.77
N THR A 230 -3.53 30.52 -7.14
CA THR A 230 -2.81 29.70 -6.15
C THR A 230 -1.46 30.33 -5.81
N HIS A 231 -1.37 30.82 -4.57
CA HIS A 231 -0.13 31.32 -3.96
C HIS A 231 0.74 30.13 -3.50
N ALA A 232 2.06 30.35 -3.48
CA ALA A 232 3.13 29.36 -3.35
C ALA A 232 3.01 28.37 -2.17
N ILE A 233 3.60 27.18 -2.34
CA ILE A 233 3.90 26.23 -1.26
C ILE A 233 5.19 26.67 -0.57
N TYR A 234 5.16 26.91 0.74
CA TYR A 234 6.36 27.21 1.53
C TYR A 234 6.78 25.97 2.33
N LEU A 235 7.99 25.48 2.06
CA LEU A 235 8.68 24.50 2.91
C LEU A 235 9.66 25.26 3.81
N HIS A 236 9.40 25.30 5.11
CA HIS A 236 10.33 25.85 6.08
C HIS A 236 11.16 24.74 6.74
N PRO A 237 12.50 24.78 6.67
CA PRO A 237 13.33 23.87 7.46
C PRO A 237 13.18 24.21 8.96
N ALA A 238 12.87 23.20 9.77
CA ALA A 238 12.81 23.34 11.22
C ALA A 238 14.23 23.38 11.81
N GLY A 239 14.79 24.58 11.95
CA GLY A 239 16.09 24.79 12.59
C GLY A 239 16.72 26.10 12.12
N ALA A 240 17.03 26.97 13.08
CA ALA A 240 17.54 28.33 12.82
C ALA A 240 18.73 28.33 11.85
N GLY A 241 18.58 29.02 10.72
CA GLY A 241 19.71 29.52 9.93
C GLY A 241 19.93 28.95 8.52
N LEU A 242 18.98 28.25 7.90
CA LEU A 242 19.10 27.85 6.49
C LEU A 242 17.96 28.44 5.65
N SER A 243 18.34 29.12 4.57
CA SER A 243 17.46 29.89 3.69
C SER A 243 16.32 29.05 3.13
N SER A 244 15.12 29.65 3.09
CA SER A 244 13.95 29.15 2.37
C SER A 244 14.31 28.77 0.92
N HIS A 245 14.05 27.53 0.55
CA HIS A 245 14.14 27.10 -0.85
C HIS A 245 12.75 27.15 -1.49
N GLU A 246 12.62 27.92 -2.57
CA GLU A 246 11.49 27.81 -3.49
C GLU A 246 11.55 26.45 -4.18
N VAL A 247 10.51 25.63 -4.03
CA VAL A 247 10.36 24.42 -4.85
C VAL A 247 9.69 24.83 -6.16
N LEU A 248 10.48 24.89 -7.24
CA LEU A 248 9.96 24.95 -8.60
C LEU A 248 9.24 23.64 -8.89
N ALA A 249 7.90 23.70 -8.94
CA ALA A 249 7.08 22.58 -9.42
C ALA A 249 7.42 22.31 -10.90
N THR A 250 8.20 21.26 -11.17
CA THR A 250 8.41 20.77 -12.54
C THR A 250 7.20 19.96 -12.99
N PRO A 251 6.60 20.27 -14.14
CA PRO A 251 5.56 19.44 -14.72
C PRO A 251 6.20 18.20 -15.34
N GLN A 252 5.78 17.00 -14.93
CA GLN A 252 5.90 15.82 -15.78
C GLN A 252 4.48 15.35 -16.11
N MET A 253 4.07 15.69 -17.33
CA MET A 253 3.01 15.04 -18.08
C MET A 253 3.64 13.89 -18.86
N ASP A 254 3.03 12.71 -18.79
CA ASP A 254 2.72 11.89 -19.97
C ASP A 254 1.44 11.13 -19.62
N VAL A 255 0.32 11.66 -20.10
CA VAL A 255 -0.97 10.96 -20.13
C VAL A 255 -1.12 10.54 -21.58
N ASP A 256 -1.04 9.23 -21.86
CA ASP A 256 -1.55 8.67 -23.10
C ASP A 256 -3.08 8.84 -23.07
N GLU A 257 -3.55 9.97 -23.60
CA GLU A 257 -4.90 10.15 -24.08
C GLU A 257 -4.96 9.56 -25.48
N ASP A 258 -5.46 8.33 -25.61
CA ASP A 258 -6.19 7.90 -26.79
C ASP A 258 -7.00 6.65 -26.45
N LEU A 259 -8.29 6.85 -26.15
CA LEU A 259 -9.39 5.92 -26.43
C LEU A 259 -10.70 6.64 -26.10
N ASN A 260 -11.10 7.51 -27.02
CA ASN A 260 -12.49 7.90 -27.24
C ASN A 260 -12.61 8.40 -28.68
N VAL A 261 -12.87 7.49 -29.62
CA VAL A 261 -13.63 7.79 -30.82
C VAL A 261 -14.57 6.61 -31.06
N GLU A 262 -15.81 6.98 -31.33
CA GLU A 262 -17.01 6.25 -31.76
C GLU A 262 -16.82 4.88 -32.44
#